data_AF-A0A1M6VSG7-F1
#
_entry.id   AF-A0A1M6VSG7-F1
#
_cell.length_a   1.000
_cell.length_b   1.000
_cell.length_c   1.000
_cell.angle_alpha   90.00
_cell.angle_beta   90.00
_cell.angle_gamma   90.00
#
_symmetry.space_group_name_H-M   'P 1'
#
loop_
_entity.id
_entity.type
_entity.pdbx_description
1 polymer ?
#
loop_
_entity_poly.entity_id
_entity_poly.type
_entity_poly.pdbx_seq_one_letter_code
_entity_poly.pdbx_strand_id
1 'polypeptide(L)'
;MNILKTVVLSLYVILCVACSDKNSSEEKVLLTESIPVTFSGIVYGELSENGFVNPIYPKIPLMDSIPSALERSTLINRRLSRVIKAYVIKSSMTEYDSLKIRLSMRKEDKTPYDFKPVNFVLYRNGEEDGFYVFQTMTNSKGKPLLFSKNENDIGNFDDAVVLCIKKSTDRFYYDLLE
;
A
#
# COMPACT_ATOMS: atom_id res chain seq x y z
N MET A 1 -12.25 3.58 25.88
CA MET A 1 -10.78 3.60 26.10
C MET A 1 -10.18 2.74 24.99
N ASN A 2 -9.80 3.35 23.87
CA ASN A 2 -9.45 2.62 22.64
C ASN A 2 -7.95 2.40 22.58
N ILE A 3 -7.52 1.14 22.57
CA ILE A 3 -6.11 0.75 22.48
C ILE A 3 -5.73 0.77 21.00
N LEU A 4 -4.98 1.81 20.60
CA LEU A 4 -4.34 1.90 19.29
C LEU A 4 -3.18 0.90 19.26
N LYS A 5 -3.30 -0.20 18.49
CA LYS A 5 -2.17 -1.09 18.19
C LYS A 5 -1.35 -0.49 17.04
N THR A 6 -0.31 0.27 17.39
CA THR A 6 0.73 0.71 16.45
C THR A 6 1.64 -0.46 16.14
N VAL A 7 1.58 -1.00 14.92
CA VAL A 7 2.52 -2.03 14.46
C VAL A 7 3.84 -1.34 14.06
N VAL A 8 4.86 -1.54 14.88
CA VAL A 8 6.23 -1.14 14.59
C VAL A 8 6.86 -2.22 13.71
N LEU A 9 7.21 -1.87 12.47
CA LEU A 9 8.06 -2.69 11.60
C LEU A 9 9.46 -2.78 12.20
N SER A 10 9.66 -3.77 13.05
CA SER A 10 10.97 -4.24 13.47
C SER A 10 11.34 -5.46 12.64
N LEU A 11 12.38 -5.27 11.84
CA LEU A 11 13.17 -6.27 11.15
C LEU A 11 13.44 -7.49 12.06
N TYR A 12 12.83 -8.64 11.77
CA TYR A 12 13.23 -9.93 12.36
C TYR A 12 13.44 -10.97 11.27
N VAL A 13 14.71 -11.38 11.17
CA VAL A 13 15.19 -12.60 10.53
C VAL A 13 14.86 -13.77 11.45
N ILE A 14 14.05 -14.74 11.02
CA ILE A 14 13.96 -16.10 11.60
C ILE A 14 13.63 -17.07 10.45
N LEU A 15 14.64 -17.75 9.89
CA LEU A 15 14.99 -19.16 10.11
C LEU A 15 13.88 -20.18 9.81
N CYS A 16 14.09 -20.94 8.72
CA CYS A 16 13.46 -22.22 8.46
C CYS A 16 13.59 -23.17 9.65
N VAL A 17 12.49 -23.79 10.06
CA VAL A 17 12.49 -25.19 10.51
C VAL A 17 11.26 -25.87 9.93
N ALA A 18 11.49 -26.79 9.01
CA ALA A 18 10.53 -27.78 8.55
C ALA A 18 10.79 -29.12 9.28
N CYS A 19 9.72 -29.93 9.32
CA CYS A 19 9.59 -31.32 9.77
C CYS A 19 9.31 -31.50 11.27
N SER A 20 8.05 -31.78 11.64
CA SER A 20 7.28 -33.03 11.48
C SER A 20 7.66 -34.08 12.53
N ASP A 21 6.76 -34.31 13.50
CA ASP A 21 6.38 -35.67 13.85
C ASP A 21 5.02 -35.75 14.53
N LYS A 22 4.45 -36.95 14.44
CA LYS A 22 3.03 -37.31 14.48
C LYS A 22 2.43 -37.44 15.89
N ASN A 23 1.09 -37.41 15.90
CA ASN A 23 0.12 -38.11 16.76
C ASN A 23 -0.67 -37.33 17.83
N SER A 24 -1.99 -37.49 17.64
CA SER A 24 -3.09 -37.66 18.61
C SER A 24 -3.63 -36.49 19.42
N SER A 25 -4.98 -36.46 19.36
CA SER A 25 -5.97 -35.98 20.32
C SER A 25 -6.11 -34.48 20.56
N GLU A 26 -7.27 -34.00 20.10
CA GLU A 26 -8.08 -32.94 20.72
C GLU A 26 -7.34 -31.77 21.36
N GLU A 27 -6.98 -30.82 20.52
CA GLU A 27 -6.83 -29.44 20.96
C GLU A 27 -7.70 -28.55 20.07
N LYS A 28 -8.87 -28.16 20.58
CA LYS A 28 -9.59 -26.97 20.10
C LYS A 28 -8.77 -25.75 20.52
N VAL A 29 -7.64 -25.56 19.86
CA VAL A 29 -6.84 -24.35 19.97
C VAL A 29 -7.44 -23.36 18.99
N LEU A 30 -8.33 -22.54 19.55
CA LEU A 30 -8.97 -21.40 18.92
C LEU A 30 -7.91 -20.29 18.75
N LEU A 31 -6.92 -20.52 17.89
CA LEU A 31 -5.99 -19.48 17.44
C LEU A 31 -6.56 -18.85 16.17
N THR A 32 -7.58 -18.01 16.33
CA THR A 32 -7.77 -16.90 15.39
C THR A 32 -6.74 -15.83 15.71
N GLU A 33 -5.45 -16.18 15.62
CA GLU A 33 -4.40 -15.20 15.43
C GLU A 33 -4.49 -14.80 13.95
N SER A 34 -5.24 -13.74 13.68
CA SER A 34 -5.20 -13.08 12.38
C SER A 34 -3.74 -12.72 12.10
N ILE A 35 -3.07 -13.49 11.26
CA ILE A 35 -1.72 -13.16 10.82
C ILE A 35 -1.81 -11.75 10.22
N PRO A 36 -1.06 -10.77 10.77
CA PRO A 36 -1.11 -9.43 10.23
C PRO A 36 -0.63 -9.49 8.77
N VAL A 37 -1.47 -9.01 7.85
CA VAL A 37 -1.08 -8.88 6.44
C VAL A 37 0.15 -7.98 6.41
N THR A 38 1.27 -8.55 5.98
CA THR A 38 2.56 -7.87 5.94
C THR A 38 2.96 -7.70 4.49
N PHE A 39 3.29 -6.46 4.11
CA PHE A 39 3.84 -6.18 2.78
C PHE A 39 5.30 -6.62 2.74
N SER A 40 5.64 -7.54 1.84
CA SER A 40 7.03 -7.97 1.61
C SER A 40 7.81 -6.99 0.73
N GLY A 41 7.11 -6.15 -0.03
CA GLY A 41 7.71 -5.10 -0.86
C GLY A 41 6.67 -4.20 -1.52
N ILE A 42 7.10 -2.99 -1.91
CA ILE A 42 6.29 -2.00 -2.64
C ILE A 42 7.08 -1.45 -3.82
N VAL A 43 6.42 -1.40 -4.98
CA VAL A 43 6.95 -0.84 -6.23
C VAL A 43 6.05 0.30 -6.68
N TYR A 44 6.66 1.40 -7.14
CA TYR A 44 5.97 2.51 -7.78
C TYR A 44 6.27 2.47 -9.27
N GLY A 45 5.23 2.54 -10.10
CA GLY A 45 5.39 2.44 -11.54
C GLY A 45 4.20 2.98 -12.32
N GLU A 46 4.22 2.72 -13.62
CA GLU A 46 3.09 2.94 -14.52
C GLU A 46 2.40 1.61 -14.82
N LEU A 47 1.08 1.64 -14.94
CA LEU A 47 0.30 0.49 -15.38
C LEU A 47 0.45 0.33 -16.90
N SER A 48 0.91 -0.82 -17.35
CA SER A 48 0.86 -1.17 -18.78
C SER A 48 -0.48 -1.75 -19.18
N GLU A 49 -0.73 -1.78 -20.49
CA GLU A 49 -1.97 -2.29 -21.10
C GLU A 49 -2.28 -3.75 -20.71
N ASN A 50 -1.25 -4.55 -20.42
CA ASN A 50 -1.37 -5.93 -19.95
C ASN A 50 -1.62 -6.05 -18.43
N GLY A 51 -1.79 -4.93 -17.70
CA GLY A 51 -2.11 -4.91 -16.27
C GLY A 51 -0.90 -5.05 -15.33
N PHE A 52 0.32 -5.15 -15.85
CA PHE A 52 1.53 -5.14 -15.04
C PHE A 52 1.94 -3.71 -14.66
N VAL A 53 2.65 -3.57 -13.54
CA VAL A 53 3.22 -2.29 -13.11
C VAL A 53 4.69 -2.26 -13.47
N ASN A 54 5.06 -1.37 -14.39
CA ASN A 54 6.43 -1.17 -14.83
C ASN A 54 7.10 -0.07 -14.00
N PRO A 55 8.21 -0.36 -13.29
CA PRO A 55 8.94 0.67 -12.56
C PRO A 55 9.40 1.79 -13.50
N ILE A 56 9.22 3.05 -13.09
CA ILE A 56 9.62 4.22 -13.90
C ILE A 56 10.32 5.29 -13.02
N TYR A 57 11.19 6.07 -13.65
CA TYR A 57 11.81 7.26 -13.06
C TYR A 57 11.21 8.56 -13.62
N PRO A 58 10.95 9.58 -12.79
CA PRO A 58 11.10 9.56 -11.33
C PRO A 58 10.04 8.68 -10.67
N LYS A 59 10.42 7.98 -9.59
CA LYS A 59 9.49 7.12 -8.83
C LYS A 59 8.31 7.91 -8.27
N ILE A 60 8.57 9.16 -7.88
CA ILE A 60 7.60 10.10 -7.31
C ILE A 60 7.75 11.43 -8.07
N PRO A 61 6.94 11.64 -9.11
CA PRO A 61 6.82 12.95 -9.75
C PRO A 61 6.10 13.87 -8.78
N LEU A 62 6.80 14.88 -8.26
CA LEU A 62 6.28 15.74 -7.19
C LEU A 62 5.86 17.09 -7.76
N MET A 63 4.62 17.48 -7.51
CA MET A 63 4.02 18.75 -7.96
C MET A 63 3.94 19.72 -6.79
N ASP A 64 3.95 21.02 -7.07
CA ASP A 64 3.84 22.03 -6.02
C ASP A 64 2.41 22.10 -5.46
N SER A 65 1.39 22.02 -6.34
CA SER A 65 -0.01 21.89 -5.94
C SER A 65 -0.85 21.19 -7.01
N ILE A 66 -1.98 20.59 -6.61
CA ILE A 66 -2.96 19.89 -7.45
C ILE A 66 -4.39 20.15 -6.91
N PRO A 67 -4.85 21.41 -6.88
CA PRO A 67 -6.09 21.77 -6.19
C PRO A 67 -7.36 21.34 -6.93
N SER A 68 -7.36 21.25 -8.27
CA SER A 68 -8.59 21.04 -9.05
C SER A 68 -8.69 19.67 -9.72
N ALA A 69 -9.93 19.25 -10.02
CA ALA A 69 -10.21 18.02 -10.78
C ALA A 69 -9.63 18.08 -12.21
N LEU A 70 -9.63 19.26 -12.83
CA LEU A 70 -9.07 19.45 -14.17
C LEU A 70 -7.55 19.21 -14.18
N GLU A 71 -6.85 19.71 -13.17
CA GLU A 71 -5.40 19.47 -13.02
C GLU A 71 -5.10 18.00 -12.76
N ARG A 72 -5.85 17.35 -11.84
CA ARG A 72 -5.69 15.90 -11.59
C ARG A 72 -5.87 15.08 -12.87
N SER A 73 -6.96 15.31 -13.62
CA SER A 73 -7.21 14.65 -14.90
C SER A 73 -6.08 14.88 -15.91
N THR A 74 -5.57 16.11 -15.99
CA THR A 74 -4.44 16.46 -16.87
C THR A 74 -3.17 15.69 -16.49
N LEU A 75 -2.84 15.59 -15.21
CA LEU A 75 -1.65 14.89 -14.72
C LEU A 75 -1.72 13.37 -14.96
N ILE A 76 -2.90 12.77 -14.77
CA ILE A 76 -3.15 11.36 -15.07
C ILE A 76 -2.88 11.08 -16.56
N ASN A 77 -3.46 11.89 -17.44
CA ASN A 77 -3.31 11.71 -18.89
C ASN A 77 -1.88 11.99 -19.41
N ARG A 78 -1.09 12.78 -18.67
CA ARG A 78 0.32 13.06 -18.98
C ARG A 78 1.30 12.02 -18.44
N ARG A 79 0.82 10.88 -17.92
CA ARG A 79 1.64 9.80 -17.34
C ARG A 79 2.51 10.26 -16.14
N LEU A 80 2.04 11.28 -15.43
CA LEU A 80 2.71 11.74 -14.20
C LEU A 80 2.16 11.06 -12.95
N SER A 81 1.13 10.23 -13.12
CA SER A 81 0.58 9.43 -12.05
C SER A 81 1.35 8.13 -11.85
N ARG A 82 1.22 7.52 -10.66
CA ARG A 82 1.86 6.24 -10.33
C ARG A 82 0.85 5.22 -9.85
N VAL A 83 1.21 3.96 -9.96
CA VAL A 83 0.52 2.84 -9.34
C VAL A 83 1.45 2.26 -8.29
N ILE A 84 0.93 2.07 -7.08
CA ILE A 84 1.60 1.25 -6.07
C ILE A 84 1.26 -0.20 -6.38
N LYS A 85 2.29 -1.04 -6.47
CA LYS A 85 2.20 -2.49 -6.48
C LYS A 85 2.82 -3.02 -5.19
N ALA A 86 2.02 -3.72 -4.39
CA ALA A 86 2.41 -4.27 -3.11
C ALA A 86 2.35 -5.80 -3.15
N TYR A 87 3.36 -6.44 -2.58
CA TYR A 87 3.45 -7.90 -2.49
C TYR A 87 3.00 -8.35 -1.09
N VAL A 88 2.07 -9.29 -1.03
CA VAL A 88 1.55 -9.86 0.21
C VAL A 88 1.78 -11.36 0.19
N ILE A 89 2.33 -11.92 1.28
CA ILE A 89 2.59 -13.35 1.39
C ILE A 89 1.27 -14.12 1.24
N LYS A 90 1.25 -15.14 0.38
CA LYS A 90 0.09 -16.01 0.20
C LYS A 90 -0.12 -16.87 1.44
N SER A 91 -1.33 -16.83 1.98
CA SER A 91 -1.85 -17.78 2.94
C SER A 91 -3.37 -17.89 2.76
N SER A 92 -3.98 -18.90 3.38
CA SER A 92 -5.44 -19.02 3.44
C SER A 92 -6.12 -17.82 4.13
N MET A 93 -5.37 -17.07 4.93
CA MET A 93 -5.87 -15.90 5.65
C MET A 93 -5.67 -14.58 4.88
N THR A 94 -4.94 -14.60 3.76
CA THR A 94 -4.64 -13.40 2.95
C THR A 94 -5.30 -13.41 1.57
N GLU A 95 -6.24 -14.33 1.35
CA GLU A 95 -6.99 -14.47 0.09
C GLU A 95 -8.10 -13.41 -0.03
N TYR A 96 -7.69 -12.14 -0.05
CA TYR A 96 -8.60 -11.01 -0.24
C TYR A 96 -8.58 -10.52 -1.70
N ASP A 97 -9.73 -10.12 -2.22
CA ASP A 97 -9.83 -9.46 -3.53
C ASP A 97 -9.38 -7.99 -3.48
N SER A 98 -9.39 -7.40 -2.27
CA SER A 98 -8.98 -6.03 -2.03
C SER A 98 -8.59 -5.81 -0.57
N LEU A 99 -7.74 -4.80 -0.34
CA LEU A 99 -7.29 -4.38 0.98
C LEU A 99 -7.59 -2.89 1.15
N LYS A 100 -8.31 -2.52 2.21
CA LYS A 100 -8.42 -1.12 2.62
C LYS A 100 -7.17 -0.76 3.40
N ILE A 101 -6.49 0.30 2.98
CA ILE A 101 -5.30 0.79 3.65
C ILE A 101 -5.45 2.25 4.01
N ARG A 102 -4.82 2.62 5.12
CA ARG A 102 -4.54 4.00 5.51
C ARG A 102 -3.07 4.26 5.30
N LEU A 103 -2.78 5.31 4.55
CA LEU A 103 -1.45 5.77 4.30
C LEU A 103 -1.20 7.05 5.10
N SER A 104 -0.15 7.04 5.91
CA SER A 104 0.33 8.18 6.68
C SER A 104 1.76 8.53 6.26
N MET A 105 2.13 9.81 6.38
CA MET A 105 3.49 10.24 6.08
C MET A 105 4.27 10.45 7.37
N ARG A 106 5.52 9.99 7.39
CA ARG A 106 6.47 10.32 8.45
C ARG A 106 7.71 10.97 7.86
N LYS A 107 8.29 11.87 8.67
CA LYS A 107 9.59 12.48 8.42
C LYS A 107 10.67 11.40 8.45
N GLU A 108 11.86 11.77 7.97
CA GLU A 108 13.06 10.93 8.01
C GLU A 108 13.41 10.41 9.42
N ASP A 109 13.18 11.23 10.46
CA ASP A 109 13.37 10.87 11.87
C ASP A 109 12.25 9.96 12.45
N LYS A 110 11.34 9.49 11.58
CA LYS A 110 10.16 8.68 11.90
C LYS A 110 9.08 9.40 12.70
N THR A 111 9.19 10.71 12.92
CA THR A 111 8.09 11.48 13.52
C THR A 111 6.96 11.66 12.49
N PRO A 112 5.69 11.53 12.91
CA PRO A 112 4.57 11.74 12.00
C PRO A 112 4.47 13.20 11.56
N TYR A 113 4.01 13.41 10.34
CA TYR A 113 3.46 14.71 9.95
C TYR A 113 2.05 14.88 10.54
N ASP A 114 1.63 16.13 10.71
CA ASP A 114 0.28 16.49 11.18
C ASP A 114 -0.75 16.56 10.03
N PHE A 115 -0.42 16.01 8.86
CA PHE A 115 -1.35 15.99 7.73
C PHE A 115 -2.34 14.84 7.86
N LYS A 116 -3.54 15.03 7.29
CA LYS A 116 -4.57 13.99 7.28
C LYS A 116 -4.06 12.74 6.56
N PRO A 117 -4.20 11.53 7.16
CA PRO A 117 -3.86 10.29 6.47
C PRO A 117 -4.90 9.99 5.37
N VAL A 118 -4.47 9.27 4.34
CA VAL A 118 -5.32 8.96 3.18
C VAL A 118 -5.72 7.50 3.21
N ASN A 119 -7.03 7.25 3.22
CA ASN A 119 -7.58 5.90 3.13
C ASN A 119 -7.93 5.59 1.67
N PHE A 120 -7.50 4.46 1.15
CA PHE A 120 -7.85 3.97 -0.18
C PHE A 120 -7.77 2.44 -0.25
N VAL A 121 -8.19 1.89 -1.39
CA VAL A 121 -8.26 0.44 -1.60
C VAL A 121 -7.15 0.01 -2.56
N LEU A 122 -6.44 -1.04 -2.19
CA LEU A 122 -5.63 -1.82 -3.11
C LEU A 122 -6.43 -3.02 -3.60
N TYR A 123 -6.29 -3.37 -4.87
CA TYR A 123 -7.01 -4.47 -5.48
C TYR A 123 -6.04 -5.59 -5.84
N ARG A 124 -6.44 -6.83 -5.57
CA ARG A 124 -5.68 -8.00 -6.02
C ARG A 124 -5.68 -8.04 -7.55
N ASN A 125 -4.49 -8.20 -8.12
CA ASN A 125 -4.25 -8.30 -9.55
C ASN A 125 -3.30 -9.47 -9.83
N GLY A 126 -3.75 -10.67 -9.48
CA GLY A 126 -3.01 -11.91 -9.70
C GLY A 126 -1.96 -12.20 -8.63
N GLU A 127 -0.95 -12.94 -9.04
CA GLU A 127 0.05 -13.57 -8.17
C GLU A 127 1.39 -13.59 -8.89
N GLU A 128 2.47 -13.36 -8.13
CA GLU A 128 3.84 -13.38 -8.65
C GLU A 128 4.76 -13.97 -7.58
N ASP A 129 5.62 -14.92 -7.97
CA ASP A 129 6.66 -15.51 -7.11
C ASP A 129 6.18 -15.99 -5.72
N GLY A 130 4.97 -16.52 -5.64
CA GLY A 130 4.38 -17.00 -4.38
C GLY A 130 3.74 -15.91 -3.50
N PHE A 131 3.57 -14.70 -4.03
CA PHE A 131 2.89 -13.58 -3.38
C PHE A 131 1.59 -13.22 -4.09
N TYR A 132 0.60 -12.75 -3.33
CA TYR A 132 -0.52 -11.99 -3.90
C TYR A 132 -0.05 -10.59 -4.26
N VAL A 133 -0.43 -10.13 -5.45
CA VAL A 133 -0.10 -8.80 -5.95
C VAL A 133 -1.30 -7.89 -5.76
N PHE A 134 -1.12 -6.82 -4.98
CA PHE A 134 -2.14 -5.79 -4.75
C PHE A 134 -1.73 -4.46 -5.39
N GLN A 135 -2.65 -3.78 -6.05
CA GLN A 135 -2.36 -2.55 -6.78
C GLN A 135 -3.38 -1.45 -6.49
N THR A 136 -2.95 -0.18 -6.48
CA THR A 136 -3.88 0.96 -6.35
C THR A 136 -4.86 1.07 -7.52
N MET A 137 -4.45 0.59 -8.68
CA MET A 137 -5.19 0.64 -9.93
C MET A 137 -4.84 -0.59 -10.77
N THR A 138 -5.85 -1.18 -11.41
CA THR A 138 -5.74 -2.19 -12.45
C THR A 138 -6.36 -1.64 -13.74
N ASN A 139 -6.41 -2.44 -14.81
CA ASN A 139 -7.05 -2.05 -16.06
C ASN A 139 -8.56 -1.75 -15.93
N SER A 140 -9.21 -2.22 -14.86
CA SER A 140 -10.67 -2.15 -14.70
C SER A 140 -11.14 -1.45 -13.43
N LYS A 141 -10.28 -1.27 -12.43
CA LYS A 141 -10.67 -0.75 -11.11
C LYS A 141 -9.55 0.02 -10.43
N GLY A 142 -9.94 0.84 -9.47
CA GLY A 142 -9.02 1.62 -8.65
C GLY A 142 -8.60 2.93 -9.29
N LYS A 143 -7.60 3.56 -8.68
CA LYS A 143 -7.23 4.95 -8.95
C LYS A 143 -5.72 5.10 -8.93
N PRO A 144 -5.14 5.87 -9.84
CA PRO A 144 -3.73 6.16 -9.80
C PRO A 144 -3.40 7.13 -8.65
N LEU A 145 -2.12 7.26 -8.36
CA LEU A 145 -1.57 8.14 -7.35
C LEU A 145 -0.96 9.39 -7.98
N LEU A 146 -1.15 10.53 -7.33
CA LEU A 146 -0.48 11.78 -7.61
C LEU A 146 0.23 12.27 -6.34
N PHE A 147 1.30 13.05 -6.50
CA PHE A 147 2.09 13.53 -5.37
C PHE A 147 2.18 15.06 -5.37
N SER A 148 1.74 15.68 -4.28
CA SER A 148 1.80 17.13 -4.07
C SER A 148 2.75 17.48 -2.93
N LYS A 149 3.30 18.71 -2.93
CA LYS A 149 3.96 19.30 -1.76
C LYS A 149 2.97 20.00 -0.83
N ASN A 150 1.78 20.33 -1.32
CA ASN A 150 0.76 21.04 -0.59
C ASN A 150 -0.17 20.04 0.12
N GLU A 151 -0.27 20.17 1.44
CA GLU A 151 -1.09 19.27 2.28
C GLU A 151 -2.60 19.46 2.08
N ASN A 152 -3.01 20.60 1.55
CA ASN A 152 -4.42 20.86 1.24
C ASN A 152 -4.93 20.05 0.05
N ASP A 153 -4.02 19.52 -0.78
CA ASP A 153 -4.38 18.70 -1.93
C ASP A 153 -4.61 17.23 -1.55
N ILE A 154 -4.29 16.84 -0.31
CA ILE A 154 -4.35 15.45 0.14
C ILE A 154 -5.79 14.93 0.07
N GLY A 155 -5.99 13.79 -0.60
CA GLY A 155 -7.31 13.19 -0.66
C GLY A 155 -7.42 11.93 -1.50
N ASN A 156 -8.53 11.23 -1.34
CA ASN A 156 -8.97 10.15 -2.22
C ASN A 156 -10.16 10.68 -3.02
N PHE A 157 -9.87 11.24 -4.20
CA PHE A 157 -10.86 11.81 -5.12
C PHE A 157 -11.34 10.73 -6.08
N ASP A 158 -12.41 10.97 -6.83
CA ASP A 158 -12.99 9.98 -7.75
C ASP A 158 -12.02 9.52 -8.84
N ASP A 159 -11.14 10.42 -9.29
CA ASP A 159 -10.19 10.24 -10.39
C ASP A 159 -8.79 9.81 -9.96
N ALA A 160 -8.33 10.25 -8.78
CA ALA A 160 -7.01 9.93 -8.26
C ALA A 160 -6.93 10.00 -6.74
N VAL A 161 -5.91 9.34 -6.19
CA VAL A 161 -5.48 9.54 -4.81
C VAL A 161 -4.30 10.50 -4.82
N VAL A 162 -4.40 11.61 -4.10
CA VAL A 162 -3.34 12.60 -3.97
C VAL A 162 -2.67 12.44 -2.60
N LEU A 163 -1.36 12.22 -2.62
CA LEU A 163 -0.53 12.06 -1.44
C LEU A 163 0.40 13.27 -1.30
N CYS A 164 0.64 13.73 -0.08
CA CYS A 164 1.58 14.83 0.17
C CYS A 164 2.96 14.29 0.55
N ILE A 165 4.00 14.81 -0.09
CA ILE A 165 5.41 14.56 0.26
C ILE A 165 6.13 15.90 0.37
N LYS A 166 6.83 16.14 1.49
CA LYS A 166 7.58 17.39 1.69
C LYS A 166 9.04 17.24 1.29
N LYS A 167 9.64 16.08 1.56
CA LYS A 167 11.04 15.76 1.25
C LYS A 167 11.17 14.39 0.58
N SER A 168 12.17 14.22 -0.28
CA SER A 168 12.47 12.94 -0.92
C SER A 168 12.90 11.83 0.06
N THR A 169 13.37 12.21 1.26
CA THR A 169 13.73 11.28 2.33
C THR A 169 12.54 10.82 3.17
N ASP A 170 11.37 11.46 3.03
CA ASP A 170 10.16 11.06 3.74
C ASP A 170 9.70 9.66 3.33
N ARG A 171 8.93 9.01 4.20
CA ARG A 171 8.45 7.63 3.99
C ARG A 171 6.98 7.51 4.31
N PHE A 172 6.27 6.84 3.42
CA PHE A 172 4.89 6.42 3.67
C PHE A 172 4.84 5.21 4.60
N TYR A 173 3.88 5.23 5.51
CA TYR A 173 3.53 4.15 6.42
C TYR A 173 2.11 3.69 6.13
N TYR A 174 1.92 2.38 6.17
CA TYR A 174 0.68 1.73 5.77
C TYR A 174 0.09 1.02 6.99
N ASP A 175 -1.15 1.36 7.30
CA ASP A 175 -1.98 0.60 8.23
C ASP A 175 -3.08 -0.07 7.42
N LEU A 176 -3.36 -1.33 7.74
CA LEU A 176 -4.53 -2.01 7.19
C LEU A 176 -5.76 -1.60 7.97
N LEU A 177 -6.86 -1.40 7.25
CA LEU A 177 -8.16 -1.11 7.81
C LEU A 177 -9.02 -2.36 7.67
N GLU A 178 -9.71 -2.73 8.75
CA GLU A 178 -10.74 -3.79 8.77
C GLU A 178 -11.93 -3.46 7.85
#